data_AF-A0A3D4QW54-F1
#
_entry.id   AF-A0A3D4QW54-F1
#
_cell.length_a   1.000
_cell.length_b   1.000
_cell.length_c   1.000
_cell.angle_alpha   90.00
_cell.angle_beta   90.00
_cell.angle_gamma   90.00
#
_symmetry.space_group_name_H-M   'P 1'
#
loop_
_entity.id
_entity.type
_entity.pdbx_description
1 polymer ?
#
loop_
_entity_poly.entity_id
_entity_poly.type
_entity_poly.pdbx_seq_one_letter_code
_entity_poly.pdbx_strand_id
1 'polypeptide(L)' 'MKALVKKYAKPGIWLDEVPVPEVGINDVRIKIRKTSICGTDIHIYKW' A
#
# COMPACT_ATOMS: atom_id res chain seq x y z
N MET A 1 -1.66 -10.10 -5.26
CA MET A 1 -0.43 -9.31 -5.39
C MET A 1 0.04 -8.91 -4.01
N LYS A 2 1.37 -8.81 -3.79
CA LYS A 2 1.92 -8.40 -2.50
C LYS A 2 1.71 -6.89 -2.29
N ALA A 3 1.22 -6.52 -1.11
CA ALA A 3 1.02 -5.12 -0.71
C ALA A 3 1.36 -4.93 0.77
N LEU A 4 1.89 -3.75 1.12
CA LEU A 4 2.00 -3.31 2.51
C LEU A 4 0.67 -2.68 2.93
N VAL A 5 0.02 -3.24 3.94
CA VAL A 5 -1.31 -2.84 4.41
C VAL A 5 -1.30 -2.47 5.89
N LYS A 6 -2.05 -1.44 6.26
CA LYS A 6 -2.33 -1.10 7.66
C LYS A 6 -3.52 -1.93 8.15
N LYS A 7 -3.24 -3.17 8.53
CA LYS A 7 -4.26 -4.18 8.86
C LYS A 7 -4.93 -3.97 10.22
N TYR A 8 -4.23 -3.34 11.16
CA TYR A 8 -4.69 -3.12 12.53
C TYR A 8 -4.51 -1.65 12.92
N ALA A 9 -5.41 -1.14 13.76
CA ALA A 9 -5.31 0.20 14.37
C ALA A 9 -4.29 0.21 15.52
N LYS A 10 -3.03 -0.06 15.19
CA LYS A 10 -1.87 -0.03 16.09
C LYS A 10 -0.58 0.20 15.29
N PRO A 11 0.53 0.56 15.96
CA PRO A 11 1.82 0.72 15.29
C PRO A 11 2.24 -0.52 14.51
N GLY A 12 2.82 -0.28 13.32
CA GLY A 12 3.24 -1.31 12.37
C GLY A 12 2.53 -1.25 11.01
N ILE A 13 3.01 -2.09 10.10
CA ILE A 13 2.44 -2.36 8.78
C ILE A 13 2.71 -3.83 8.43
N TRP A 14 1.89 -4.44 7.57
CA TRP A 14 1.96 -5.88 7.29
C TRP A 14 2.04 -6.13 5.79
N LEU A 15 2.87 -7.10 5.40
CA LEU A 15 2.91 -7.60 4.03
C LEU A 15 1.81 -8.63 3.85
N ASP A 16 0.88 -8.39 2.93
CA ASP A 16 -0.27 -9.26 2.68
C ASP A 16 -0.43 -9.55 1.18
N GLU A 17 -1.19 -10.58 0.85
CA GLU A 17 -1.63 -10.87 -0.51
C GLU A 17 -3.04 -10.33 -0.75
N VAL A 18 -3.15 -9.34 -1.64
CA VAL A 18 -4.42 -8.68 -1.97
C VAL A 18 -4.82 -8.95 -3.43
N PRO A 19 -6.10 -8.92 -3.80
CA PRO A 19 -6.50 -9.03 -5.20
C PRO A 19 -5.87 -7.90 -6.04
N VAL A 20 -5.71 -8.20 -7.32
CA VAL A 20 -5.33 -7.18 -8.29
C VAL A 20 -6.52 -6.25 -8.52
N PRO A 21 -6.33 -4.91 -8.50
CA PRO A 21 -7.45 -3.97 -8.69
C PRO A 21 -8.01 -4.02 -10.11
N GLU A 22 -9.33 -3.89 -10.22
CA GLU A 22 -10.06 -3.60 -11.45
C GLU A 22 -9.95 -2.11 -11.79
N VAL A 23 -10.12 -1.75 -13.06
CA VAL A 23 -10.02 -0.35 -13.54
C VAL A 23 -11.31 0.07 -14.23
N GLY A 24 -11.81 1.24 -13.84
CA GLY A 24 -12.92 1.91 -14.51
C GLY A 24 -12.46 2.73 -15.72
N ILE A 25 -13.39 3.50 -16.30
CA ILE A 25 -13.17 4.25 -17.53
C ILE A 25 -12.06 5.31 -17.43
N ASN A 26 -11.82 5.86 -16.23
CA ASN A 26 -10.85 6.93 -15.98
C ASN A 26 -9.66 6.48 -15.11
N ASP A 27 -9.52 5.18 -14.88
CA ASP A 27 -8.45 4.67 -14.02
C ASP A 27 -7.27 4.17 -14.83
N VAL A 28 -6.08 4.24 -14.24
CA VAL A 28 -4.87 3.63 -14.79
C VAL A 28 -4.35 2.55 -13.86
N ARG A 29 -4.04 1.38 -14.42
CA ARG A 29 -3.40 0.30 -13.67
C ARG A 29 -1.89 0.35 -13.85
N ILE A 30 -1.19 0.66 -12.78
CA ILE A 30 0.27 0.84 -12.80
C ILE A 30 0.97 -0.36 -12.15
N LYS A 31 1.93 -0.96 -12.86
CA LYS A 31 2.83 -1.97 -12.28
C LYS A 31 4.04 -1.28 -11.63
N ILE A 32 4.04 -1.21 -10.31
CA ILE A 32 5.14 -0.62 -9.54
C ILE A 32 6.41 -1.46 -9.73
N ARG A 33 7.50 -0.79 -10.15
CA ARG A 33 8.85 -1.40 -10.25
C ARG A 33 9.76 -1.03 -9.09
N LYS A 34 9.65 0.22 -8.62
CA LYS A 34 10.39 0.80 -7.49
C LYS A 34 9.49 1.83 -6.81
N THR A 35 9.64 1.97 -5.50
CA THR A 35 9.00 3.02 -4.69
C THR A 35 9.97 3.44 -3.58
N SER A 36 9.68 4.55 -2.90
CA SER A 36 10.47 5.04 -1.76
C SER A 36 9.56 5.28 -0.55
N ILE A 37 10.18 5.52 0.60
CA ILE A 37 9.51 5.85 1.86
C ILE A 37 9.75 7.33 2.15
N CYS A 38 8.69 8.06 2.48
CA CYS A 38 8.76 9.47 2.89
C CYS A 38 8.33 9.64 4.37
N GLY A 39 8.36 10.87 4.87
CA GLY A 39 7.98 11.17 6.25
C GLY A 39 6.55 10.74 6.60
N THR A 40 5.60 10.89 5.67
CA THR A 40 4.19 10.49 5.87
C THR A 40 4.06 8.99 6.14
N ASP A 41 4.84 8.15 5.45
CA ASP A 41 4.83 6.71 5.68
C ASP A 41 5.30 6.36 7.10
N ILE A 42 6.27 7.11 7.64
CA ILE A 42 6.74 6.95 9.02
C ILE A 42 5.67 7.36 10.02
N HIS A 43 4.90 8.42 9.74
CA HIS A 43 3.75 8.80 10.58
C HIS A 43 2.68 7.70 10.60
N ILE A 44 2.35 7.11 9.44
CA ILE A 44 1.40 5.99 9.32
C ILE A 44 1.90 4.74 10.05
N TYR A 45 3.20 4.45 9.96
CA TYR A 45 3.79 3.29 10.63
C TYR A 45 3.75 3.42 12.16
N LYS A 46 3.99 4.63 12.69
CA LYS A 46 4.04 4.90 14.14
C LYS A 46 2.67 5.09 14.80
N TRP A 47 1.65 5.50 14.03
CA TRP A 47 0.25 5.54 14.47
C TRP A 47 -0.25 4.13 14.81
#